data_AF-C1L581-F1
#
_entry.id   AF-C1L581-F1
#
_cell.length_a   1.000
_cell.length_b   1.000
_cell.length_c   1.000
_cell.angle_alpha   90.00
_cell.angle_beta   90.00
_cell.angle_gamma   90.00
#
_symmetry.space_group_name_H-M   'P 1'
#
loop_
_entity.id
_entity.type
_entity.pdbx_description
1 polymer ?
#
loop_
_entity_poly.entity_id
_entity_poly.type
_entity_poly.pdbx_seq_one_letter_code
_entity_poly.pdbx_strand_id
1 'polypeptide(L)'
;MYIYVFFMICCSQFHLAFYASRALPNIYALMLVLYSLGHLVKGNQTKFVMSAGIAILVLRSELMLLFGPCLLYGLFAGYIKPRLKLLKTIITTAIISIGSSVLVDSMLWGKLIWPEFEVFYFNTILNKSGQWGIYPFHWYFTSALPKSLLCTCMLLFAWIAVVVFSLPLQKVFGYQHGLMYLESTKLLLVAFIFIGLYSFLPHKELRFIIYVLPIFNLAVADVWSYLEKPMLNLRGTYLDLIMTKRKPNRISHFHAALVFGCYAHLLVNTVCSIVLILAARKNYPGGEALTRLSHMDHLINRSDVHVHICNLAAQTGVTRFLEENNKWIYNKTEGLETNFSALSSSKFTHIISEISEEEMSRELPTFIQIFQVSCFKRIRFHTRLRFWASIDLNIAPFVYL
;
A
#
# COMPACT_ATOMS: atom_id res chain seq x y z
N MET A 1 16.61 13.18 -14.98
CA MET A 1 16.12 11.92 -15.59
C MET A 1 15.58 10.95 -14.54
N TYR A 2 16.34 10.60 -13.50
CA TYR A 2 15.93 9.62 -12.47
C TYR A 2 14.59 9.96 -11.77
N ILE A 3 14.29 11.25 -11.55
CA ILE A 3 13.01 11.67 -10.97
C ILE A 3 11.83 11.22 -11.84
N TYR A 4 11.91 11.37 -13.16
CA TYR A 4 10.85 10.94 -14.08
C TYR A 4 10.69 9.41 -14.07
N VAL A 5 11.82 8.69 -14.08
CA VAL A 5 11.81 7.22 -13.99
C VAL A 5 11.18 6.74 -12.69
N PHE A 6 11.54 7.35 -11.57
CA PHE A 6 10.94 7.09 -10.26
C PHE A 6 9.42 7.26 -10.29
N PHE A 7 8.92 8.37 -10.84
CA PHE A 7 7.47 8.59 -10.96
C PHE A 7 6.80 7.58 -11.88
N MET A 8 7.40 7.26 -13.04
CA MET A 8 6.87 6.24 -13.95
C MET A 8 6.75 4.87 -13.28
N ILE A 9 7.76 4.45 -12.51
CA ILE A 9 7.73 3.20 -11.75
C ILE A 9 6.60 3.25 -10.72
N CYS A 10 6.50 4.32 -9.92
CA CYS A 10 5.44 4.49 -8.93
C CYS A 10 4.04 4.44 -9.55
N CYS A 11 3.82 5.10 -10.69
CA CYS A 11 2.54 5.10 -11.40
C CYS A 11 2.21 3.75 -12.05
N SER A 12 3.22 2.94 -12.39
CA SER A 12 3.03 1.60 -12.97
C SER A 12 2.58 0.54 -11.95
N GLN A 13 2.64 0.83 -10.64
CA GLN A 13 2.38 -0.13 -9.56
C GLN A 13 0.97 -0.03 -9.00
N PHE A 14 0.28 -1.16 -8.97
CA PHE A 14 -1.09 -1.29 -8.47
C PHE A 14 -1.25 -0.76 -7.05
N HIS A 15 -0.45 -1.23 -6.10
CA HIS A 15 -0.71 -0.97 -4.68
C HIS A 15 -0.59 0.51 -4.31
N LEU A 16 0.38 1.25 -4.86
CA LEU A 16 0.49 2.69 -4.61
C LEU A 16 -0.75 3.44 -5.12
N ALA A 17 -1.16 3.20 -6.37
CA ALA A 17 -2.34 3.83 -6.96
C ALA A 17 -3.64 3.40 -6.25
N PHE A 18 -3.76 2.12 -5.93
CA PHE A 18 -4.90 1.55 -5.23
C PHE A 18 -5.08 2.23 -3.88
N TYR A 19 -4.06 2.23 -3.02
CA TYR A 19 -4.21 2.83 -1.70
C TYR A 19 -4.29 4.36 -1.73
N ALA A 20 -3.68 5.05 -2.70
CA ALA A 20 -3.75 6.51 -2.81
C ALA A 20 -5.19 7.07 -2.85
N SER A 21 -6.15 6.29 -3.36
CA SER A 21 -7.58 6.67 -3.40
C SER A 21 -8.32 6.52 -2.05
N ARG A 22 -7.68 5.99 -1.00
CA ARG A 22 -8.33 5.63 0.27
C ARG A 22 -7.89 6.51 1.42
N ALA A 23 -8.87 6.94 2.22
CA ALA A 23 -8.66 7.70 3.46
C ALA A 23 -8.15 6.81 4.60
N LEU A 24 -6.99 6.17 4.40
CA LEU A 24 -6.33 5.33 5.42
C LEU A 24 -5.25 6.14 6.14
N PRO A 25 -5.09 5.99 7.47
CA PRO A 25 -4.00 6.62 8.21
C PRO A 25 -2.62 6.34 7.60
N ASN A 26 -2.40 5.13 7.05
CA ASN A 26 -1.17 4.76 6.36
C ASN A 26 -0.84 5.66 5.17
N ILE A 27 -1.86 6.16 4.44
CA ILE A 27 -1.65 6.97 3.25
C ILE A 27 -1.37 8.42 3.61
N TYR A 28 -2.06 8.96 4.60
CA TYR A 28 -1.70 10.26 5.16
C TYR A 28 -0.29 10.24 5.78
N ALA A 29 0.05 9.16 6.48
CA ALA A 29 1.36 9.00 7.08
C ALA A 29 2.46 8.82 6.00
N LEU A 30 2.17 8.14 4.89
CA LEU A 30 3.08 8.04 3.74
C LEU A 30 3.48 9.42 3.21
N MET A 31 2.56 10.38 3.13
CA MET A 31 2.87 11.75 2.69
C MET A 31 3.92 12.40 3.59
N LEU A 32 3.74 12.28 4.91
CA LEU A 32 4.70 12.81 5.90
C LEU A 32 6.02 12.03 5.90
N VAL A 33 5.99 10.71 5.69
CA VAL A 33 7.20 9.89 5.55
C VAL A 33 8.03 10.36 4.37
N LEU A 34 7.44 10.53 3.19
CA LEU A 34 8.16 10.99 2.00
C LEU A 34 8.69 12.42 2.18
N TYR A 35 7.89 13.30 2.78
CA TYR A 35 8.33 14.65 3.11
C TYR A 35 9.51 14.65 4.09
N SER A 36 9.45 13.82 5.13
CA SER A 36 10.49 13.66 6.15
C SER A 36 11.78 13.10 5.55
N LEU A 37 11.71 12.01 4.79
CA LEU A 37 12.86 11.41 4.10
C LEU A 37 13.53 12.41 3.14
N GLY A 38 12.76 13.22 2.43
CA GLY A 38 13.31 14.29 1.60
C GLY A 38 14.12 15.32 2.39
N HIS A 39 13.72 15.65 3.62
CA HIS A 39 14.47 16.54 4.51
C HIS A 39 15.67 15.85 5.17
N LEU A 40 15.60 14.54 5.42
CA LEU A 40 16.73 13.75 5.91
C LEU A 40 17.90 13.82 4.92
N VAL A 41 17.61 13.53 3.63
CA VAL A 41 18.62 13.57 2.55
C VAL A 41 19.17 14.98 2.35
N LYS A 42 18.34 16.02 2.48
CA LYS A 42 18.77 17.43 2.40
C LYS A 42 19.50 17.92 3.66
N GLY A 43 19.64 17.11 4.72
CA GLY A 43 20.24 17.51 5.99
C GLY A 43 19.41 18.51 6.80
N ASN A 44 18.13 18.69 6.49
CA ASN A 44 17.24 19.58 7.25
C ASN A 44 16.64 18.86 8.46
N GLN A 45 17.41 18.85 9.55
CA GLN A 45 17.10 18.13 10.78
C GLN A 45 15.77 18.55 11.42
N THR A 46 15.47 19.85 11.42
CA THR A 46 14.26 20.37 12.07
C THR A 46 13.01 19.88 11.36
N LYS A 47 12.95 20.02 10.03
CA LYS A 47 11.78 19.56 9.25
C LYS A 47 11.66 18.04 9.24
N PHE A 48 12.78 17.31 9.20
CA PHE A 48 12.81 15.85 9.34
C PHE A 48 12.15 15.39 10.64
N VAL A 49 12.63 15.90 11.78
CA VAL A 49 12.11 15.52 13.11
C VAL A 49 10.67 15.96 13.32
N MET A 50 10.29 17.17 12.90
CA MET A 50 8.92 17.65 13.06
C MET A 50 7.92 16.76 12.30
N SER A 51 8.19 16.48 11.03
CA SER A 51 7.32 15.64 10.20
C SER A 51 7.30 14.18 10.63
N ALA A 52 8.44 13.63 11.05
CA ALA A 52 8.52 12.28 11.62
C ALA A 52 7.73 12.19 12.93
N GLY A 53 7.87 13.18 13.83
CA GLY A 53 7.16 13.22 15.10
C GLY A 53 5.65 13.30 14.93
N ILE A 54 5.16 14.14 14.01
CA ILE A 54 3.72 14.20 13.68
C ILE A 54 3.23 12.86 13.13
N ALA A 55 3.98 12.25 12.20
CA ALA A 55 3.61 10.96 11.62
C ALA A 55 3.52 9.85 12.68
N ILE A 56 4.43 9.82 13.66
CA ILE A 56 4.45 8.82 14.73
C ILE A 56 3.34 9.07 15.76
N LEU A 57 3.21 10.32 16.25
CA LEU A 57 2.41 10.62 17.43
C LEU A 57 0.93 10.88 17.12
N VAL A 58 0.63 11.35 15.91
CA VAL A 58 -0.74 11.69 15.49
C VAL A 58 -1.33 10.62 14.59
N LEU A 59 -0.53 10.08 13.66
CA LEU A 59 -1.06 9.19 12.63
C LEU A 59 -0.85 7.72 12.96
N ARG A 60 0.40 7.29 13.17
CA ARG A 60 0.77 5.87 13.26
C ARG A 60 2.04 5.64 14.08
N SER A 61 1.87 5.16 15.31
CA SER A 61 2.96 4.88 16.26
C SER A 61 4.01 3.89 15.76
N GLU A 62 3.64 2.94 14.89
CA GLU A 62 4.60 1.95 14.39
C GLU A 62 5.70 2.54 13.50
N LEU A 63 5.51 3.76 12.98
CA LEU A 63 6.51 4.45 12.18
C LEU A 63 7.79 4.77 12.97
N MET A 64 7.76 4.65 14.30
CA MET A 64 8.97 4.62 15.12
C MET A 64 9.98 3.58 14.62
N LEU A 65 9.51 2.43 14.13
CA LEU A 65 10.36 1.36 13.60
C LEU A 65 11.05 1.72 12.28
N LEU A 66 10.51 2.70 11.53
CA LEU A 66 11.13 3.24 10.31
C LEU A 66 12.02 4.44 10.65
N PHE A 67 11.48 5.40 11.40
CA PHE A 67 12.17 6.66 11.70
C PHE A 67 13.31 6.51 12.71
N GLY A 68 13.26 5.51 13.60
CA GLY A 68 14.38 5.19 14.49
C GLY A 68 15.66 4.88 13.70
N PRO A 69 15.65 3.89 12.79
CA PRO A 69 16.76 3.65 11.87
C PRO A 69 17.12 4.86 11.00
N CYS A 70 16.15 5.64 10.49
CA CYS A 70 16.43 6.88 9.77
C CYS A 70 17.23 7.90 10.61
N LEU A 71 16.85 8.08 11.88
CA LEU A 71 17.49 9.00 12.80
C LEU A 71 18.93 8.54 13.11
N LEU A 72 19.11 7.25 13.38
CA LEU A 72 20.44 6.65 13.58
C LEU A 72 21.31 6.83 12.35
N TYR A 73 20.78 6.55 11.15
CA TYR A 73 21.48 6.80 9.90
C TYR A 73 21.87 8.27 9.76
N GLY A 74 20.95 9.20 9.99
CA GLY A 74 21.22 10.63 9.90
C GLY A 74 22.31 11.08 10.87
N LEU A 75 22.37 10.51 12.08
CA LEU A 75 23.42 10.76 13.06
C LEU A 75 24.78 10.23 12.58
N PHE A 76 24.85 8.96 12.14
CA PHE A 76 26.09 8.36 11.64
C PHE A 76 26.62 9.03 10.37
N ALA A 77 25.73 9.46 9.48
CA ALA A 77 26.09 10.16 8.25
C ALA A 77 26.45 11.64 8.47
N GLY A 78 26.26 12.18 9.69
CA GLY A 78 26.53 13.58 10.00
C GLY A 78 25.48 14.56 9.47
N TYR A 79 24.40 14.08 8.84
CA TYR A 79 23.26 14.91 8.44
C TYR A 79 22.51 15.45 9.65
N ILE A 80 22.49 14.69 10.76
CA ILE A 80 21.86 15.06 12.04
C ILE A 80 22.95 15.27 13.08
N LYS A 81 22.91 16.41 13.78
CA LYS A 81 23.89 16.78 14.81
C LYS A 81 23.18 16.78 16.16
N PRO A 82 23.65 16.01 17.16
CA PRO A 82 23.03 15.92 18.48
C PRO A 82 23.28 17.21 19.27
N ARG A 83 22.48 18.23 19.00
CA ARG A 83 22.56 19.56 19.62
C ARG A 83 21.28 19.85 20.41
N LEU A 84 21.34 20.79 21.35
CA LEU A 84 20.16 21.25 22.09
C LEU A 84 19.00 21.68 21.19
N LYS A 85 19.29 22.24 20.00
CA LYS A 85 18.26 22.57 18.99
C LYS A 85 17.44 21.34 18.55
N LEU A 86 18.09 20.18 18.38
CA LEU A 86 17.42 18.93 18.02
C LEU A 86 16.48 18.49 19.15
N LEU A 87 16.99 18.45 20.38
CA LEU A 87 16.20 18.09 21.57
C LEU A 87 15.00 19.02 21.75
N LYS A 88 15.20 20.33 21.64
CA LYS A 88 14.12 21.32 21.66
C LYS A 88 13.07 21.03 20.59
N THR A 89 13.51 20.72 19.36
CA THR A 89 12.59 20.39 18.26
C THR A 89 11.78 19.12 18.56
N ILE A 90 12.42 18.07 19.09
CA ILE A 90 11.74 16.82 19.46
C ILE A 90 10.67 17.10 20.53
N ILE A 91 11.04 17.78 21.62
CA ILE A 91 10.13 18.07 22.73
C ILE A 91 8.97 18.95 22.27
N THR A 92 9.25 20.05 21.55
CA THR A 92 8.20 20.94 21.04
C THR A 92 7.27 20.21 20.08
N THR A 93 7.80 19.39 19.17
CA THR A 93 6.97 18.58 18.26
C THR A 93 6.10 17.61 19.03
N ALA A 94 6.64 16.93 20.05
CA ALA A 94 5.90 15.96 20.83
C ALA A 94 4.74 16.60 21.60
N ILE A 95 4.99 17.71 22.30
CA ILE A 95 3.95 18.43 23.06
C ILE A 95 2.84 18.93 22.12
N ILE A 96 3.19 19.54 20.99
CA ILE A 96 2.20 20.07 20.04
C ILE A 96 1.42 18.92 19.38
N SER A 97 2.09 17.84 18.98
CA SER A 97 1.44 16.70 18.30
C SER A 97 0.50 15.95 19.23
N ILE A 98 0.95 15.61 20.44
CA ILE A 98 0.12 14.94 21.44
C ILE A 98 -1.02 15.87 21.89
N GLY A 99 -0.71 17.14 22.18
CA GLY A 99 -1.72 18.11 22.61
C GLY A 99 -2.81 18.32 21.55
N SER A 100 -2.45 18.40 20.27
CA SER A 100 -3.43 18.55 19.18
C SER A 100 -4.25 17.29 18.94
N SER A 101 -3.65 16.10 18.94
CA SER A 101 -4.39 14.83 18.83
C SER A 101 -5.34 14.67 20.02
N VAL A 102 -4.84 14.77 21.26
CA VAL A 102 -5.68 14.64 22.45
C VAL A 102 -6.83 15.65 22.44
N LEU A 103 -6.59 16.91 22.08
CA LEU A 103 -7.65 17.92 22.01
C LEU A 103 -8.72 17.55 20.98
N VAL A 104 -8.34 17.31 19.73
CA VAL A 104 -9.28 17.05 18.63
C VAL A 104 -9.99 15.72 18.85
N ASP A 105 -9.25 14.66 19.14
CA ASP A 105 -9.80 13.32 19.31
C ASP A 105 -10.69 13.26 20.54
N SER A 106 -10.34 13.91 21.65
CA SER A 106 -11.22 13.89 22.84
C SER A 106 -12.54 14.63 22.61
N MET A 107 -12.53 15.69 21.80
CA MET A 107 -13.76 16.38 21.38
C MET A 107 -14.64 15.49 20.51
N LEU A 108 -14.05 14.75 19.58
CA LEU A 108 -14.78 13.86 18.68
C LEU A 108 -15.32 12.61 19.40
N TRP A 109 -14.55 12.06 20.35
CA TRP A 109 -14.89 10.83 21.07
C TRP A 109 -15.70 11.07 22.35
N GLY A 110 -15.84 12.32 22.81
CA GLY A 110 -16.54 12.66 24.05
C GLY A 110 -15.87 12.14 25.33
N LYS A 111 -14.60 11.76 25.26
CA LYS A 111 -13.78 11.29 26.39
C LYS A 111 -12.32 11.65 26.17
N LEU A 112 -11.56 11.86 27.25
CA LEU A 112 -10.13 12.11 27.14
C LEU A 112 -9.42 10.89 26.54
N ILE A 113 -8.84 11.04 25.34
CA ILE A 113 -8.18 9.95 24.64
C ILE A 113 -6.98 10.45 23.82
N TRP A 114 -5.90 9.67 23.82
CA TRP A 114 -4.85 9.73 22.81
C TRP A 114 -4.94 8.45 21.98
N PRO A 115 -5.56 8.47 20.78
CA PRO A 115 -5.87 7.26 20.03
C PRO A 115 -4.63 6.41 19.72
N GLU A 116 -3.54 7.04 19.29
CA GLU A 116 -2.32 6.31 18.95
C GLU A 116 -1.67 5.61 20.14
N PHE A 117 -1.80 6.15 21.35
CA PHE A 117 -1.33 5.48 22.55
C PHE A 117 -2.18 4.27 22.92
N GLU A 118 -3.51 4.37 22.83
CA GLU A 118 -4.42 3.24 23.04
C GLU A 118 -4.13 2.10 22.04
N VAL A 119 -3.93 2.45 20.77
CA VAL A 119 -3.58 1.50 19.71
C VAL A 119 -2.22 0.84 19.98
N PHE A 120 -1.22 1.62 20.39
CA PHE A 120 0.10 1.10 20.75
C PHE A 120 0.02 0.17 21.97
N TYR A 121 -0.69 0.58 23.02
CA TYR A 121 -0.87 -0.19 24.24
C TYR A 121 -1.58 -1.52 23.94
N PHE A 122 -2.70 -1.48 23.23
CA PHE A 122 -3.47 -2.67 22.89
C PHE A 122 -2.69 -3.65 22.00
N ASN A 123 -2.03 -3.16 20.95
CA ASN A 123 -1.41 -4.04 19.97
C ASN A 123 -0.01 -4.52 20.38
N THR A 124 0.79 -3.63 20.98
CA THR A 124 2.19 -3.91 21.29
C THR A 124 2.38 -4.38 22.73
N ILE A 125 1.72 -3.75 23.70
CA ILE A 125 1.91 -4.10 25.13
C ILE A 125 1.02 -5.29 25.51
N LEU A 126 -0.27 -5.28 25.14
CA LEU A 126 -1.18 -6.40 25.41
C LEU A 126 -1.06 -7.56 24.40
N ASN A 127 -0.24 -7.39 23.35
CA ASN A 127 0.02 -8.36 22.30
C ASN A 127 -1.26 -8.93 21.64
N LYS A 128 -2.31 -8.10 21.51
CA LYS A 128 -3.60 -8.50 20.93
C LYS A 128 -3.64 -8.44 19.40
N SER A 129 -2.54 -8.02 18.76
CA SER A 129 -2.45 -7.93 17.30
C SER A 129 -2.78 -9.25 16.60
N GLY A 130 -2.43 -10.40 17.17
CA GLY A 130 -2.70 -11.73 16.58
C GLY A 130 -4.17 -12.12 16.46
N GLN A 131 -5.10 -11.39 17.10
CA GLN A 131 -6.55 -11.62 16.95
C GLN A 131 -7.05 -11.36 15.53
N TRP A 132 -6.30 -10.59 14.73
CA TRP A 132 -6.63 -10.24 13.34
C TRP A 132 -5.99 -11.19 12.32
N GLY A 133 -5.43 -12.31 12.78
CA GLY A 133 -4.72 -13.30 11.97
C GLY A 133 -3.21 -13.29 12.23
N ILE A 134 -2.58 -14.43 11.94
CA ILE A 134 -1.14 -14.62 12.15
C ILE A 134 -0.52 -15.08 10.84
N TYR A 135 0.53 -14.38 10.43
CA TYR A 135 1.35 -14.73 9.27
C TYR A 135 2.79 -15.01 9.70
N PRO A 136 3.50 -15.92 9.01
CA PRO A 136 4.86 -16.25 9.36
C PRO A 136 5.79 -15.03 9.18
N PHE A 137 6.92 -15.02 9.89
CA PHE A 137 7.89 -13.90 9.89
C PHE A 137 8.27 -13.44 8.47
N HIS A 138 8.59 -14.37 7.59
CA HIS A 138 9.06 -14.10 6.23
C HIS A 138 7.98 -13.58 5.26
N TRP A 139 6.72 -13.48 5.67
CA TRP A 139 5.59 -13.14 4.79
C TRP A 139 5.77 -11.79 4.07
N TYR A 140 6.35 -10.78 4.72
CA TYR A 140 6.61 -9.50 4.06
C TYR A 140 7.61 -9.65 2.91
N PHE A 141 8.64 -10.49 3.09
CA PHE A 141 9.66 -10.72 2.07
C PHE A 141 9.19 -11.62 0.93
N THR A 142 8.43 -12.68 1.24
CA THR A 142 8.02 -13.66 0.23
C THR A 142 6.71 -13.33 -0.46
N SER A 143 5.80 -12.62 0.22
CA SER A 143 4.46 -12.33 -0.31
C SER A 143 4.25 -10.83 -0.53
N ALA A 144 4.43 -10.00 0.51
CA ALA A 144 4.03 -8.60 0.42
C ALA A 144 4.90 -7.79 -0.55
N LEU A 145 6.23 -7.90 -0.46
CA LEU A 145 7.17 -7.17 -1.30
C LEU A 145 7.03 -7.55 -2.79
N PRO A 146 7.05 -8.83 -3.18
CA PRO A 146 6.86 -9.22 -4.58
C PRO A 146 5.52 -8.76 -5.14
N LYS A 147 4.43 -8.86 -4.37
CA LYS A 147 3.11 -8.36 -4.78
C LYS A 147 3.08 -6.84 -4.93
N SER A 148 3.74 -6.11 -4.04
CA SER A 148 3.78 -4.64 -4.04
C SER A 148 4.60 -4.06 -5.19
N LEU A 149 5.78 -4.64 -5.40
CA LEU A 149 6.75 -4.15 -6.37
C LEU A 149 6.54 -4.74 -7.77
N LEU A 150 5.80 -5.85 -7.89
CA LEU A 150 5.61 -6.57 -9.15
C LEU A 150 6.96 -6.87 -9.81
N CYS A 151 7.11 -6.63 -11.11
CA CYS A 151 8.37 -6.84 -11.82
C CYS A 151 9.48 -5.88 -11.35
N THR A 152 9.16 -4.80 -10.63
CA THR A 152 10.18 -3.91 -10.02
C THR A 152 11.03 -4.68 -9.01
N CYS A 153 10.49 -5.73 -8.40
CA CYS A 153 11.23 -6.61 -7.50
C CYS A 153 12.43 -7.26 -8.20
N MET A 154 12.31 -7.65 -9.48
CA MET A 154 13.42 -8.24 -10.24
C MET A 154 14.53 -7.21 -10.50
N LEU A 155 14.16 -5.97 -10.84
CA LEU A 155 15.13 -4.89 -11.01
C LEU A 155 15.81 -4.50 -9.69
N LEU A 156 15.11 -4.65 -8.57
CA LEU A 156 15.71 -4.44 -7.24
C LEU A 156 16.82 -5.48 -6.94
N PHE A 157 16.64 -6.74 -7.33
CA PHE A 157 17.71 -7.74 -7.22
C PHE A 157 18.88 -7.43 -8.15
N ALA A 158 18.61 -6.97 -9.38
CA ALA A 158 19.65 -6.47 -10.28
C ALA A 158 20.41 -5.29 -9.66
N TRP A 159 19.71 -4.39 -8.96
CA TRP A 159 20.33 -3.31 -8.21
C TRP A 159 21.30 -3.82 -7.13
N ILE A 160 20.92 -4.83 -6.34
CA ILE A 160 21.80 -5.43 -5.34
C ILE A 160 23.05 -6.02 -6.00
N ALA A 161 22.89 -6.73 -7.11
CA ALA A 161 24.01 -7.30 -7.86
C ALA A 161 24.95 -6.20 -8.38
N VAL A 162 24.41 -5.20 -9.08
CA VAL A 162 25.17 -4.03 -9.55
C VAL A 162 25.91 -3.40 -8.38
N VAL A 163 25.27 -3.31 -7.22
CA VAL A 163 25.87 -2.68 -6.06
C VAL A 163 27.11 -3.43 -5.59
N VAL A 164 26.93 -4.72 -5.30
CA VAL A 164 28.01 -5.61 -4.84
C VAL A 164 29.18 -5.62 -5.83
N PHE A 165 28.91 -5.68 -7.13
CA PHE A 165 29.96 -5.68 -8.15
C PHE A 165 30.63 -4.32 -8.38
N SER A 166 29.94 -3.20 -8.10
CA SER A 166 30.47 -1.84 -8.31
C SER A 166 31.25 -1.27 -7.12
N LEU A 167 31.08 -1.82 -5.92
CA LEU A 167 31.84 -1.44 -4.71
C LEU A 167 33.37 -1.44 -4.90
N PRO A 168 34.01 -2.46 -5.52
CA PRO A 168 35.45 -2.43 -5.78
C PRO A 168 35.85 -1.39 -6.86
N LEU A 169 34.99 -1.14 -7.84
CA LEU A 169 35.23 -0.21 -8.96
C LEU A 169 35.07 1.27 -8.59
N GLN A 170 34.34 1.59 -7.52
CA GLN A 170 34.16 2.96 -7.03
C GLN A 170 35.47 3.61 -6.57
N LYS A 171 36.45 2.83 -6.09
CA LYS A 171 37.78 3.34 -5.74
C LYS A 171 38.59 3.80 -6.96
N VAL A 172 38.22 3.37 -8.16
CA VAL A 172 38.99 3.57 -9.39
C VAL A 172 38.41 4.67 -10.30
N PHE A 173 37.08 4.87 -10.33
CA PHE A 173 36.41 5.67 -11.38
C PHE A 173 35.86 7.05 -10.98
N GLY A 174 36.14 7.59 -9.79
CA GLY A 174 35.94 9.02 -9.50
C GLY A 174 34.49 9.47 -9.16
N TYR A 175 34.28 9.63 -7.86
CA TYR A 175 33.36 10.47 -7.05
C TYR A 175 32.03 11.10 -7.52
N GLN A 176 31.73 11.41 -8.78
CA GLN A 176 30.58 12.31 -9.05
C GLN A 176 29.19 11.64 -9.00
N HIS A 177 29.09 10.32 -9.19
CA HIS A 177 27.82 9.56 -9.06
C HIS A 177 27.78 8.58 -7.88
N GLY A 178 28.88 8.43 -7.14
CA GLY A 178 28.96 7.55 -5.97
C GLY A 178 28.09 8.02 -4.81
N LEU A 179 27.87 9.34 -4.67
CA LEU A 179 27.12 9.91 -3.54
C LEU A 179 25.63 9.51 -3.55
N MET A 180 24.94 9.65 -4.69
CA MET A 180 23.52 9.29 -4.79
C MET A 180 23.29 7.78 -4.63
N TYR A 181 24.13 6.96 -5.26
CA TYR A 181 24.08 5.51 -5.10
C TYR A 181 24.24 5.10 -3.63
N LEU A 182 25.13 5.78 -2.90
CA LEU A 182 25.38 5.51 -1.48
C LEU A 182 24.20 5.94 -0.59
N GLU A 183 23.55 7.07 -0.90
CA GLU A 183 22.35 7.53 -0.20
C GLU A 183 21.17 6.58 -0.41
N SER A 184 20.89 6.18 -1.66
CA SER A 184 19.84 5.20 -1.98
C SER A 184 20.12 3.83 -1.35
N THR A 185 21.39 3.41 -1.28
CA THR A 185 21.79 2.17 -0.60
C THR A 185 21.50 2.22 0.90
N LYS A 186 21.76 3.34 1.56
CA LYS A 186 21.54 3.49 2.99
C LYS A 186 20.04 3.60 3.33
N LEU A 187 19.26 4.30 2.51
CA LEU A 187 17.80 4.31 2.63
C LEU A 187 17.21 2.91 2.40
N LEU A 188 17.76 2.14 1.46
CA LEU A 188 17.36 0.76 1.23
C LEU A 188 17.65 -0.14 2.44
N LEU A 189 18.81 0.03 3.08
CA LEU A 189 19.13 -0.65 4.34
C LEU A 189 18.09 -0.32 5.42
N VAL A 190 17.74 0.96 5.58
CA VAL A 190 16.69 1.40 6.51
C VAL A 190 15.34 0.74 6.18
N ALA A 191 14.98 0.65 4.91
CA ALA A 191 13.76 -0.02 4.47
C ALA A 191 13.74 -1.51 4.85
N PHE A 192 14.85 -2.23 4.62
CA PHE A 192 14.94 -3.64 5.00
C PHE A 192 14.94 -3.85 6.52
N ILE A 193 15.61 -2.98 7.29
CA ILE A 193 15.57 -3.00 8.76
C ILE A 193 14.13 -2.80 9.24
N PHE A 194 13.41 -1.81 8.70
CA PHE A 194 12.02 -1.58 9.05
C PHE A 194 11.16 -2.81 8.77
N ILE A 195 11.26 -3.43 7.58
CA ILE A 195 10.50 -4.64 7.26
C ILE A 195 10.87 -5.78 8.21
N GLY A 196 12.16 -5.97 8.52
CA GLY A 196 12.63 -7.00 9.44
C GLY A 196 12.09 -6.82 10.86
N LEU A 197 12.13 -5.59 11.39
CA LEU A 197 11.56 -5.25 12.69
C LEU A 197 10.03 -5.43 12.71
N TYR A 198 9.36 -4.99 11.64
CA TYR A 198 7.90 -5.09 11.54
C TYR A 198 7.42 -6.54 11.34
N SER A 199 8.28 -7.42 10.81
CA SER A 199 7.98 -8.84 10.59
C SER A 199 7.78 -9.64 11.89
N PHE A 200 8.24 -9.12 13.04
CA PHE A 200 7.99 -9.73 14.35
C PHE A 200 6.53 -9.63 14.81
N LEU A 201 5.75 -8.68 14.28
CA LEU A 201 4.33 -8.58 14.63
C LEU A 201 3.55 -9.77 14.02
N PRO A 202 2.71 -10.48 14.81
CA PRO A 202 1.92 -11.61 14.33
C PRO A 202 1.03 -11.25 13.15
N HIS A 203 0.25 -10.16 13.30
CA HIS A 203 -0.62 -9.65 12.25
C HIS A 203 0.16 -8.86 11.22
N LYS A 204 -0.15 -9.11 9.95
CA LYS A 204 0.59 -8.53 8.82
C LYS A 204 -0.37 -8.11 7.72
N GLU A 205 -0.12 -6.92 7.18
CA GLU A 205 -0.85 -6.40 6.04
C GLU A 205 0.07 -5.61 5.14
N LEU A 206 -0.16 -5.68 3.83
CA LEU A 206 0.69 -5.02 2.84
C LEU A 206 0.74 -3.50 3.04
N ARG A 207 -0.37 -2.87 3.47
CA ARG A 207 -0.42 -1.42 3.72
C ARG A 207 0.52 -0.97 4.84
N PHE A 208 0.92 -1.85 5.76
CA PHE A 208 1.82 -1.49 6.86
C PHE A 208 3.26 -1.25 6.40
N ILE A 209 3.66 -1.81 5.24
CA ILE A 209 4.97 -1.58 4.64
C ILE A 209 4.93 -0.62 3.44
N ILE A 210 3.81 0.08 3.21
CA ILE A 210 3.67 0.94 2.02
C ILE A 210 4.70 2.08 1.98
N TYR A 211 5.19 2.50 3.15
CA TYR A 211 6.17 3.57 3.34
C TYR A 211 7.50 3.35 2.63
N VAL A 212 7.90 2.08 2.48
CA VAL A 212 9.19 1.71 1.89
C VAL A 212 9.11 1.45 0.40
N LEU A 213 7.92 1.33 -0.20
CA LEU A 213 7.79 1.11 -1.65
C LEU A 213 8.45 2.22 -2.46
N PRO A 214 8.28 3.52 -2.13
CA PRO A 214 8.98 4.58 -2.85
C PRO A 214 10.50 4.52 -2.68
N ILE A 215 11.01 3.99 -1.55
CA ILE A 215 12.46 3.82 -1.35
C ILE A 215 13.00 2.76 -2.32
N PHE A 216 12.32 1.62 -2.46
CA PHE A 216 12.68 0.59 -3.43
C PHE A 216 12.60 1.09 -4.88
N ASN A 217 11.56 1.87 -5.21
CA ASN A 217 11.40 2.46 -6.54
C ASN A 217 12.50 3.47 -6.86
N LEU A 218 12.93 4.27 -5.87
CA LEU A 218 14.05 5.20 -6.02
C LEU A 218 15.34 4.45 -6.32
N ALA A 219 15.65 3.38 -5.59
CA ALA A 219 16.82 2.54 -5.84
C ALA A 219 16.83 2.01 -7.29
N VAL A 220 15.70 1.45 -7.76
CA VAL A 220 15.58 0.97 -9.14
C VAL A 220 15.73 2.10 -10.16
N ALA A 221 15.15 3.27 -9.90
CA ALA A 221 15.27 4.43 -10.78
C ALA A 221 16.71 4.93 -10.94
N ASP A 222 17.53 4.81 -9.89
CA ASP A 222 18.95 5.14 -9.94
C ASP A 222 19.74 4.19 -10.85
N VAL A 223 19.49 2.89 -10.73
CA VAL A 223 20.14 1.89 -11.61
C VAL A 223 19.70 2.04 -13.06
N TRP A 224 18.42 2.26 -13.29
CA TRP A 224 17.94 2.59 -14.63
C TRP A 224 18.69 3.80 -15.18
N SER A 225 18.73 4.89 -14.42
CA SER A 225 19.39 6.13 -14.84
C SER A 225 20.88 5.95 -15.07
N TYR A 226 21.53 5.03 -14.36
CA TYR A 226 22.91 4.65 -14.62
C TYR A 226 23.05 3.90 -15.95
N LEU A 227 22.18 2.92 -16.22
CA LEU A 227 22.20 2.12 -17.44
C LEU A 227 21.88 2.96 -18.70
N GLU A 228 21.05 3.99 -18.60
CA GLU A 228 20.65 4.79 -19.78
C GLU A 228 21.71 5.83 -20.22
N LYS A 229 22.62 6.24 -19.33
CA LYS A 229 23.62 7.29 -19.60
C LYS A 229 24.46 7.08 -20.87
N PRO A 230 25.04 5.89 -21.13
CA PRO A 230 25.82 5.67 -22.35
C PRO A 230 24.98 5.87 -23.62
N MET A 231 23.68 5.54 -23.59
CA MET A 231 22.77 5.71 -24.73
C MET A 231 22.40 7.19 -24.96
N LEU A 232 22.18 7.96 -23.89
CA LEU A 232 21.85 9.39 -23.99
C LEU A 232 23.05 10.21 -24.46
N ASN A 233 24.25 9.88 -23.98
CA ASN A 233 25.48 10.48 -24.49
C ASN A 233 25.64 10.18 -25.97
N LEU A 234 25.31 8.97 -26.45
CA LEU A 234 25.29 8.65 -27.89
C LEU A 234 24.30 9.51 -28.69
N ARG A 235 23.13 9.82 -28.12
CA ARG A 235 22.10 10.67 -28.75
C ARG A 235 22.56 12.13 -28.88
N GLY A 236 23.24 12.65 -27.87
CA GLY A 236 23.94 13.94 -27.95
C GLY A 236 25.13 13.89 -28.91
N THR A 237 25.86 12.77 -28.93
CA THR A 237 26.98 12.52 -29.84
C THR A 237 26.50 12.44 -31.29
N TYR A 238 25.25 12.10 -31.62
CA TYR A 238 24.77 12.09 -33.00
C TYR A 238 24.74 13.51 -33.61
N LEU A 239 24.30 14.50 -32.83
CA LEU A 239 24.38 15.92 -33.20
C LEU A 239 25.83 16.42 -33.21
N ASP A 240 26.63 15.98 -32.23
CA ASP A 240 28.06 16.30 -32.14
C ASP A 240 28.90 15.60 -33.23
N LEU A 241 28.50 14.43 -33.73
CA LEU A 241 29.13 13.64 -34.80
C LEU A 241 29.02 14.34 -36.14
N ILE A 242 27.84 14.94 -36.40
CA ILE A 242 27.60 15.78 -37.56
C ILE A 242 28.55 16.98 -37.55
N MET A 243 28.88 17.51 -36.36
CA MET A 243 29.76 18.68 -36.22
C MET A 243 31.26 18.39 -36.03
N THR A 244 31.66 17.25 -35.44
CA THR A 244 33.04 17.04 -34.94
C THR A 244 33.73 15.73 -35.36
N LYS A 245 33.12 14.88 -36.20
CA LYS A 245 33.70 13.62 -36.72
C LYS A 245 34.34 12.69 -35.66
N ARG A 246 33.88 12.69 -34.39
CA ARG A 246 34.33 11.73 -33.36
C ARG A 246 33.66 10.36 -33.55
N LYS A 247 34.44 9.26 -33.44
CA LYS A 247 33.88 7.89 -33.51
C LYS A 247 32.98 7.60 -32.28
N PRO A 248 31.76 7.06 -32.46
CA PRO A 248 30.90 6.73 -31.32
C PRO A 248 31.45 5.53 -30.54
N ASN A 249 31.35 5.57 -29.20
CA ASN A 249 31.62 4.41 -28.35
C ASN A 249 30.63 3.28 -28.69
N ARG A 250 31.15 2.07 -28.95
CA ARG A 250 30.31 0.91 -29.29
C ARG A 250 29.60 0.42 -28.02
N ILE A 251 28.28 0.59 -27.95
CA ILE A 251 27.47 0.01 -26.87
C ILE A 251 27.38 -1.50 -27.11
N SER A 252 27.65 -2.31 -26.08
CA SER A 252 27.48 -3.76 -26.17
C SER A 252 25.99 -4.12 -26.30
N HIS A 253 25.68 -5.13 -27.14
CA HIS A 253 24.31 -5.66 -27.28
C HIS A 253 23.71 -6.07 -25.93
N PHE A 254 24.53 -6.54 -25.00
CA PHE A 254 24.11 -6.87 -23.63
C PHE A 254 23.60 -5.65 -22.86
N HIS A 255 24.29 -4.51 -22.97
CA HIS A 255 23.90 -3.27 -22.30
C HIS A 255 22.62 -2.69 -22.89
N ALA A 256 22.46 -2.76 -24.22
CA ALA A 256 21.22 -2.38 -24.89
C ALA A 256 20.04 -3.25 -24.45
N ALA A 257 20.25 -4.56 -24.26
CA ALA A 257 19.23 -5.47 -23.75
C ALA A 257 18.81 -5.15 -22.30
N LEU A 258 19.75 -4.73 -21.44
CA LEU A 258 19.42 -4.29 -20.06
C LEU A 258 18.56 -3.04 -20.05
N VAL A 259 18.89 -2.03 -20.87
CA VAL A 259 18.08 -0.81 -20.99
C VAL A 259 16.69 -1.13 -21.55
N PHE A 260 16.62 -1.98 -22.58
CA PHE A 260 15.33 -2.48 -23.09
C PHE A 260 14.51 -3.19 -22.00
N GLY A 261 15.18 -4.02 -21.18
CA GLY A 261 14.57 -4.70 -20.04
C GLY A 261 13.93 -3.74 -19.03
N CYS A 262 14.52 -2.57 -18.79
CA CYS A 262 13.92 -1.53 -17.96
C CYS A 262 12.60 -0.99 -18.55
N TYR A 263 12.55 -0.69 -19.86
CA TYR A 263 11.29 -0.25 -20.49
C TYR A 263 10.24 -1.37 -20.55
N ALA A 264 10.66 -2.59 -20.87
CA ALA A 264 9.77 -3.75 -20.88
C ALA A 264 9.16 -4.01 -19.49
N HIS A 265 9.94 -3.80 -18.44
CA HIS A 265 9.48 -3.87 -17.05
C HIS A 265 8.30 -2.93 -16.77
N LEU A 266 8.34 -1.66 -17.23
CA LEU A 266 7.22 -0.73 -17.04
C LEU A 266 5.95 -1.24 -17.73
N LEU A 267 6.07 -1.74 -18.96
CA LEU A 267 4.94 -2.30 -19.70
C LEU A 267 4.32 -3.48 -18.94
N VAL A 268 5.14 -4.41 -18.45
CA VAL A 268 4.64 -5.57 -17.70
C VAL A 268 3.99 -5.14 -16.39
N ASN A 269 4.60 -4.22 -15.64
CA ASN A 269 3.99 -3.66 -14.43
C ASN A 269 2.63 -3.03 -14.72
N THR A 270 2.51 -2.23 -15.79
CA THR A 270 1.24 -1.61 -16.17
C THR A 270 0.18 -2.66 -16.52
N VAL A 271 0.53 -3.70 -17.29
CA VAL A 271 -0.40 -4.80 -17.62
C VAL A 271 -0.83 -5.54 -16.34
N CYS A 272 0.12 -5.91 -15.48
CA CYS A 272 -0.19 -6.54 -14.19
C CYS A 272 -1.08 -5.66 -13.33
N SER A 273 -0.83 -4.35 -13.28
CA SER A 273 -1.63 -3.41 -12.53
C SER A 273 -3.05 -3.27 -13.08
N ILE A 274 -3.23 -3.29 -14.40
CA ILE A 274 -4.58 -3.32 -15.02
C ILE A 274 -5.32 -4.59 -14.60
N VAL A 275 -4.67 -5.76 -14.66
CA VAL A 275 -5.28 -7.03 -14.22
C VAL A 275 -5.69 -6.97 -12.75
N LEU A 276 -4.83 -6.44 -11.87
CA LEU A 276 -5.13 -6.28 -10.45
C LEU A 276 -6.26 -5.27 -10.19
N ILE A 277 -6.35 -4.18 -10.97
CA ILE A 277 -7.48 -3.23 -10.90
C ILE A 277 -8.78 -3.94 -11.28
N LEU A 278 -8.78 -4.70 -12.38
CA LEU A 278 -9.96 -5.44 -12.83
C LEU A 278 -10.42 -6.46 -11.78
N ALA A 279 -9.48 -7.17 -11.15
CA ALA A 279 -9.78 -8.06 -10.04
C ALA A 279 -10.32 -7.31 -8.82
N ALA A 280 -9.67 -6.21 -8.43
CA ALA A 280 -10.05 -5.43 -7.25
C ALA A 280 -11.43 -4.78 -7.35
N ARG A 281 -11.88 -4.42 -8.57
CA ARG A 281 -13.26 -3.93 -8.81
C ARG A 281 -14.32 -4.96 -8.42
N LYS A 282 -14.00 -6.25 -8.43
CA LYS A 282 -14.91 -7.35 -8.08
C LYS A 282 -14.81 -7.77 -6.61
N ASN A 283 -14.05 -7.07 -5.79
CA ASN A 283 -13.91 -7.33 -4.34
C ASN A 283 -14.91 -6.53 -3.48
N TYR A 284 -15.93 -5.94 -4.09
CA TYR A 284 -16.96 -5.16 -3.38
C TYR A 284 -18.40 -5.71 -3.53
N PRO A 285 -18.62 -7.04 -3.34
CA PRO A 285 -19.93 -7.63 -3.53
C PRO A 285 -21.02 -7.11 -2.57
N GLY A 286 -20.68 -6.77 -1.32
CA GLY A 286 -21.65 -6.20 -0.38
C GLY A 286 -22.19 -4.84 -0.84
N GLY A 287 -21.31 -3.95 -1.31
CA GLY A 287 -21.71 -2.67 -1.86
C GLY A 287 -22.62 -2.82 -3.09
N GLU A 288 -22.23 -3.70 -4.02
CA GLU A 288 -23.04 -4.03 -5.19
C GLU A 288 -24.42 -4.62 -4.80
N ALA A 289 -24.48 -5.49 -3.78
CA ALA A 289 -25.73 -6.07 -3.32
C ALA A 289 -26.69 -5.00 -2.78
N LEU A 290 -26.19 -4.07 -1.98
CA LEU A 290 -27.01 -2.97 -1.46
C LEU A 290 -27.48 -2.02 -2.57
N THR A 291 -26.61 -1.67 -3.52
CA THR A 291 -26.99 -0.84 -4.67
C THR A 291 -28.06 -1.53 -5.53
N ARG A 292 -27.94 -2.84 -5.78
CA ARG A 292 -28.97 -3.57 -6.53
C ARG A 292 -30.30 -3.60 -5.79
N LEU A 293 -30.28 -3.82 -4.48
CA LEU A 293 -31.47 -3.80 -3.64
C LEU A 293 -32.17 -2.43 -3.69
N SER A 294 -31.42 -1.32 -3.56
CA SER A 294 -31.99 0.04 -3.57
C SER A 294 -32.67 0.41 -4.89
N HIS A 295 -32.21 -0.17 -6.00
CA HIS A 295 -32.71 0.09 -7.35
C HIS A 295 -33.82 -0.87 -7.81
N MET A 296 -34.36 -1.73 -6.93
CA MET A 296 -35.48 -2.61 -7.29
C MET A 296 -36.81 -1.83 -7.36
N ASP A 297 -37.43 -1.79 -8.54
CA ASP A 297 -38.66 -1.00 -8.82
C ASP A 297 -39.77 -1.16 -7.77
N HIS A 298 -39.98 -2.39 -7.29
CA HIS A 298 -41.04 -2.71 -6.31
C HIS A 298 -40.71 -2.29 -4.87
N LEU A 299 -39.47 -1.92 -4.56
CA LEU A 299 -39.01 -1.51 -3.23
C LEU A 299 -38.81 0.01 -3.10
N ILE A 300 -38.57 0.72 -4.21
CA ILE A 300 -38.23 2.16 -4.22
C ILE A 300 -39.22 3.01 -3.39
N ASN A 301 -40.52 2.71 -3.49
CA ASN A 301 -41.57 3.47 -2.81
C ASN A 301 -41.96 2.91 -1.43
N ARG A 302 -41.39 1.78 -1.01
CA ARG A 302 -41.71 1.17 0.29
C ARG A 302 -40.98 1.87 1.43
N SER A 303 -41.67 2.00 2.56
CA SER A 303 -41.15 2.59 3.80
C SER A 303 -40.99 1.58 4.93
N ASP A 304 -41.37 0.33 4.71
CA ASP A 304 -41.33 -0.76 5.68
C ASP A 304 -40.18 -1.73 5.41
N VAL A 305 -39.17 -1.29 4.66
CA VAL A 305 -37.98 -2.07 4.35
C VAL A 305 -36.97 -1.96 5.50
N HIS A 306 -36.66 -3.11 6.05
CA HIS A 306 -35.65 -3.33 7.10
C HIS A 306 -34.57 -4.25 6.53
N VAL A 307 -33.34 -3.73 6.38
CA VAL A 307 -32.21 -4.46 5.79
C VAL A 307 -31.18 -4.79 6.87
N HIS A 308 -30.92 -6.08 7.09
CA HIS A 308 -29.78 -6.50 7.90
C HIS A 308 -28.53 -6.65 7.02
N ILE A 309 -27.40 -6.11 7.48
CA ILE A 309 -26.12 -6.14 6.78
C ILE A 309 -25.14 -6.93 7.65
N CYS A 310 -24.77 -8.13 7.19
CA CYS A 310 -23.79 -8.97 7.88
C CYS A 310 -22.38 -8.34 7.83
N ASN A 311 -21.51 -8.79 8.74
CA ASN A 311 -20.17 -8.22 8.88
C ASN A 311 -19.35 -8.30 7.58
N LEU A 312 -19.39 -9.42 6.86
CA LEU A 312 -18.64 -9.57 5.62
C LEU A 312 -19.21 -8.69 4.49
N ALA A 313 -20.53 -8.52 4.42
CA ALA A 313 -21.17 -7.57 3.51
C ALA A 313 -20.71 -6.13 3.80
N ALA A 314 -20.66 -5.74 5.08
CA ALA A 314 -20.11 -4.45 5.51
C ALA A 314 -18.64 -4.26 5.09
N GLN A 315 -17.81 -5.28 5.29
CA GLN A 315 -16.39 -5.24 4.91
C GLN A 315 -16.17 -5.20 3.39
N THR A 316 -17.15 -5.61 2.59
CA THR A 316 -17.09 -5.68 1.13
C THR A 316 -17.88 -4.58 0.43
N GLY A 317 -17.95 -3.40 1.04
CA GLY A 317 -18.34 -2.17 0.33
C GLY A 317 -19.71 -1.60 0.67
N VAL A 318 -20.44 -2.18 1.63
CA VAL A 318 -21.62 -1.49 2.18
C VAL A 318 -21.15 -0.28 2.97
N THR A 319 -21.60 0.91 2.57
CA THR A 319 -21.29 2.18 3.25
C THR A 319 -22.57 2.99 3.41
N ARG A 320 -22.57 3.95 4.35
CA ARG A 320 -23.71 4.85 4.55
C ARG A 320 -24.04 5.72 3.33
N PHE A 321 -23.09 5.91 2.41
CA PHE A 321 -23.35 6.62 1.15
C PHE A 321 -24.25 5.84 0.18
N LEU A 322 -24.41 4.53 0.40
CA LEU A 322 -25.30 3.67 -0.37
C LEU A 322 -26.71 3.59 0.23
N GLU A 323 -26.95 4.21 1.39
CA GLU A 323 -28.28 4.30 2.03
C GLU A 323 -29.12 5.37 1.33
N GLU A 324 -29.43 5.15 0.04
CA GLU A 324 -30.12 6.13 -0.82
C GLU A 324 -31.58 6.37 -0.39
N ASN A 325 -32.23 5.37 0.21
CA ASN A 325 -33.60 5.48 0.69
C ASN A 325 -33.64 5.79 2.19
N ASN A 326 -33.95 7.05 2.52
CA ASN A 326 -34.05 7.54 3.90
C ASN A 326 -35.21 6.94 4.71
N LYS A 327 -36.18 6.27 4.06
CA LYS A 327 -37.31 5.63 4.75
C LYS A 327 -36.99 4.21 5.20
N TRP A 328 -35.91 3.62 4.68
CA TRP A 328 -35.49 2.28 5.04
C TRP A 328 -34.69 2.31 6.33
N ILE A 329 -34.65 1.17 7.02
CA ILE A 329 -33.83 1.02 8.22
C ILE A 329 -32.75 -0.01 7.91
N TYR A 330 -31.50 0.43 8.03
CA TYR A 330 -30.31 -0.39 7.82
C TYR A 330 -29.73 -0.77 9.17
N ASN A 331 -29.57 -2.07 9.40
CA ASN A 331 -29.10 -2.61 10.67
C ASN A 331 -27.81 -3.43 10.47
N LYS A 332 -26.74 -3.01 11.15
CA LYS A 332 -25.45 -3.68 11.20
C LYS A 332 -25.09 -4.15 12.62
N THR A 333 -26.07 -4.67 13.36
CA THR A 333 -25.80 -5.31 14.65
C THR A 333 -24.97 -6.58 14.40
N GLU A 334 -23.72 -6.60 14.86
CA GLU A 334 -22.83 -7.75 14.74
C GLU A 334 -23.28 -8.91 15.65
N GLY A 335 -22.92 -10.14 15.28
CA GLY A 335 -23.25 -11.37 16.04
C GLY A 335 -24.63 -11.94 15.75
N LEU A 336 -25.42 -11.32 14.86
CA LEU A 336 -26.70 -11.87 14.39
C LEU A 336 -26.50 -12.88 13.26
N GLU A 337 -25.43 -12.76 12.49
CA GLU A 337 -25.07 -13.63 11.37
C GLU A 337 -24.94 -15.12 11.77
N THR A 338 -24.61 -15.42 13.03
CA THR A 338 -24.52 -16.78 13.55
C THR A 338 -25.71 -17.18 14.43
N ASN A 339 -26.68 -16.28 14.63
CA ASN A 339 -27.84 -16.51 15.49
C ASN A 339 -29.13 -16.51 14.68
N PHE A 340 -29.39 -17.65 14.02
CA PHE A 340 -30.57 -17.83 13.17
C PHE A 340 -31.89 -17.64 13.91
N SER A 341 -31.95 -17.98 15.20
CA SER A 341 -33.15 -17.77 16.01
C SER A 341 -33.47 -16.27 16.19
N ALA A 342 -32.44 -15.43 16.35
CA ALA A 342 -32.59 -13.98 16.42
C ALA A 342 -32.94 -13.39 15.04
N LEU A 343 -32.32 -13.88 13.96
CA LEU A 343 -32.67 -13.47 12.59
C LEU A 343 -34.11 -13.82 12.24
N SER A 344 -34.57 -15.04 12.56
CA SER A 344 -35.94 -15.48 12.28
C SER A 344 -37.01 -14.73 13.08
N SER A 345 -36.69 -14.30 14.31
CA SER A 345 -37.62 -13.56 15.18
C SER A 345 -37.55 -12.04 14.98
N SER A 346 -36.60 -11.57 14.16
CA SER A 346 -36.43 -10.16 13.84
C SER A 346 -37.53 -9.62 12.92
N LYS A 347 -37.59 -8.29 12.78
CA LYS A 347 -38.42 -7.60 11.80
C LYS A 347 -37.68 -7.36 10.48
N PHE A 348 -36.61 -8.11 10.19
CA PHE A 348 -35.86 -7.92 8.95
C PHE A 348 -36.70 -8.35 7.75
N THR A 349 -36.75 -7.50 6.74
CA THR A 349 -37.40 -7.81 5.45
C THR A 349 -36.40 -8.38 4.45
N HIS A 350 -35.13 -7.96 4.55
CA HIS A 350 -34.05 -8.33 3.65
C HIS A 350 -32.77 -8.55 4.45
N ILE A 351 -31.93 -9.49 4.03
CA ILE A 351 -30.67 -9.81 4.69
C ILE A 351 -29.58 -9.86 3.62
N ILE A 352 -28.57 -9.01 3.73
CA ILE A 352 -27.37 -9.09 2.88
C ILE A 352 -26.33 -9.92 3.64
N SER A 353 -26.12 -11.17 3.21
CA SER A 353 -25.30 -12.15 3.93
C SER A 353 -24.46 -13.05 3.04
N GLU A 354 -23.41 -13.60 3.61
CA GLU A 354 -22.57 -14.69 3.07
C GLU A 354 -23.11 -16.10 3.36
N ILE A 355 -24.23 -16.23 4.09
CA ILE A 355 -24.88 -17.51 4.38
C ILE A 355 -25.24 -18.22 3.07
N SER A 356 -24.92 -19.50 2.98
CA SER A 356 -25.21 -20.30 1.79
C SER A 356 -26.72 -20.50 1.58
N GLU A 357 -27.16 -20.63 0.32
CA GLU A 357 -28.56 -20.89 -0.04
C GLU A 357 -29.16 -22.10 0.71
N GLU A 358 -28.39 -23.18 0.82
CA GLU A 358 -28.77 -24.42 1.51
C GLU A 358 -28.95 -24.24 3.02
N GLU A 359 -28.15 -23.37 3.63
CA GLU A 359 -28.21 -23.06 5.06
C GLU A 359 -29.34 -22.06 5.35
N MET A 360 -29.50 -21.05 4.50
CA MET A 360 -30.58 -20.07 4.61
C MET A 360 -31.95 -20.75 4.48
N SER A 361 -32.12 -21.64 3.50
CA SER A 361 -33.38 -22.36 3.29
C SER A 361 -33.73 -23.31 4.45
N ARG A 362 -32.72 -23.79 5.18
CA ARG A 362 -32.89 -24.74 6.29
C ARG A 362 -33.21 -24.02 7.60
N GLU A 363 -32.45 -22.97 7.91
CA GLU A 363 -32.52 -22.27 9.20
C GLU A 363 -33.48 -21.06 9.18
N LEU A 364 -33.73 -20.48 8.00
CA LEU A 364 -34.56 -19.29 7.80
C LEU A 364 -35.60 -19.52 6.67
N PRO A 365 -36.55 -20.46 6.84
CA PRO A 365 -37.50 -20.84 5.78
C PRO A 365 -38.47 -19.70 5.38
N THR A 366 -38.55 -18.63 6.17
CA THR A 366 -39.33 -17.42 5.85
C THR A 366 -38.64 -16.50 4.86
N PHE A 367 -37.35 -16.69 4.62
CA PHE A 367 -36.56 -15.93 3.66
C PHE A 367 -36.35 -16.73 2.39
N ILE A 368 -36.40 -16.03 1.26
CA ILE A 368 -36.08 -16.59 -0.06
C ILE A 368 -34.93 -15.80 -0.66
N GLN A 369 -34.03 -16.51 -1.33
CA GLN A 369 -32.92 -15.87 -2.02
C GLN A 369 -33.44 -15.09 -3.24
N ILE A 370 -33.12 -13.80 -3.31
CA ILE A 370 -33.56 -12.91 -4.39
C ILE A 370 -32.51 -12.88 -5.51
N PHE A 371 -31.24 -12.71 -5.16
CA PHE A 371 -30.14 -12.79 -6.12
C PHE A 371 -28.82 -13.08 -5.42
N GLN A 372 -27.79 -13.38 -6.22
CA GLN A 372 -26.43 -13.63 -5.77
C GLN A 372 -25.47 -12.64 -6.44
N VAL A 373 -24.55 -12.09 -5.66
CA VAL A 373 -23.46 -11.25 -6.16
C VAL A 373 -22.17 -12.04 -6.10
N SER A 374 -21.50 -12.07 -7.24
CA SER A 374 -20.26 -12.81 -7.39
C SER A 374 -19.04 -11.93 -7.16
N CYS A 375 -18.02 -12.47 -6.49
CA CYS A 375 -16.76 -11.79 -6.20
C CYS A 375 -15.57 -12.45 -6.93
N PHE A 376 -14.46 -11.73 -7.02
CA PHE A 376 -13.22 -12.32 -7.51
C PHE A 376 -12.72 -13.41 -6.54
N LYS A 377 -12.35 -14.57 -7.08
CA LYS A 377 -11.81 -15.71 -6.31
C LYS A 377 -10.34 -15.97 -6.62
N ARG A 378 -9.99 -16.09 -7.90
CA ARG A 378 -8.61 -16.36 -8.35
C ARG A 378 -8.39 -16.03 -9.82
N ILE A 379 -7.12 -15.78 -10.17
CA ILE A 379 -6.69 -15.71 -11.58
C ILE A 379 -6.36 -17.13 -12.04
N ARG A 380 -6.92 -17.57 -13.17
CA ARG A 380 -6.59 -18.85 -13.80
C ARG A 380 -5.81 -18.59 -15.09
N PHE A 381 -4.62 -19.18 -15.19
CA PHE A 381 -3.82 -19.14 -16.41
C PHE A 381 -4.13 -20.39 -17.25
N HIS A 382 -4.60 -20.19 -18.48
CA HIS A 382 -4.82 -21.22 -19.47
C HIS A 382 -3.63 -21.28 -20.42
N THR A 383 -3.00 -22.45 -20.55
CA THR A 383 -1.82 -22.70 -21.40
C THR A 383 -2.13 -22.75 -22.91
N ARG A 384 -3.28 -22.26 -23.39
CA ARG A 384 -3.62 -22.26 -24.82
C ARG A 384 -3.05 -21.03 -25.55
N LEU A 385 -2.48 -21.27 -26.73
CA LEU A 385 -1.69 -20.41 -27.63
C LEU A 385 -2.26 -19.04 -28.05
N ARG A 386 -3.44 -18.62 -27.56
CA ARG A 386 -3.98 -17.28 -27.85
C ARG A 386 -3.77 -16.40 -26.62
N PHE A 387 -2.78 -15.50 -26.68
CA PHE A 387 -2.35 -14.62 -25.59
C PHE A 387 -3.50 -13.89 -24.85
N TRP A 388 -4.60 -13.58 -25.55
CA TRP A 388 -5.78 -12.91 -25.01
C TRP A 388 -6.83 -13.84 -24.36
N ALA A 389 -6.75 -15.16 -24.58
CA ALA A 389 -7.61 -16.18 -24.00
C ALA A 389 -6.91 -16.98 -22.87
N SER A 390 -5.71 -16.55 -22.47
CA SER A 390 -4.87 -17.27 -21.51
C SER A 390 -5.09 -16.84 -20.05
N ILE A 391 -5.85 -15.78 -19.78
CA ILE A 391 -6.09 -15.28 -18.42
C ILE A 391 -7.59 -15.15 -18.20
N ASP A 392 -8.13 -15.95 -17.29
CA ASP A 392 -9.54 -15.88 -16.88
C ASP A 392 -9.63 -15.47 -15.41
N LEU A 393 -10.48 -14.48 -15.12
CA LEU A 393 -10.78 -14.05 -13.75
C LEU A 393 -11.92 -14.92 -13.25
N ASN A 394 -11.57 -15.92 -12.45
CA ASN A 394 -12.57 -16.80 -11.88
C ASN A 394 -13.34 -16.04 -10.78
N ILE A 395 -14.65 -16.00 -10.97
CA ILE A 395 -15.60 -15.32 -10.13
C ILE A 395 -16.44 -16.38 -9.42
N ALA A 396 -16.68 -16.21 -8.12
CA ALA A 396 -17.49 -17.13 -7.33
C ALA A 396 -18.63 -16.40 -6.61
N PRO A 397 -19.74 -17.09 -6.31
CA PRO A 397 -20.70 -16.64 -5.31
C PRO A 397 -20.06 -16.10 -4.05
N PHE A 398 -20.56 -14.99 -3.51
CA PHE A 398 -20.04 -14.47 -2.25
C PHE A 398 -21.08 -13.84 -1.35
N VAL A 399 -22.05 -13.11 -1.91
CA VAL A 399 -23.11 -12.47 -1.13
C VAL A 399 -24.46 -12.86 -1.71
N TYR A 400 -25.37 -13.24 -0.83
CA TYR A 400 -26.74 -13.60 -1.05
C TYR A 400 -27.63 -12.54 -0.40
N LEU A 401 -28.75 -12.24 -1.07
CA LEU A 401 -29.81 -11.37 -0.56
C LEU A 401 -31.07 -12.18 -0.30
#